data_AF-A0AAU8S8A3-F1
#
_entry.id   AF-A0AAU8S8A3-F1
#
_cell.length_a   1.000
_cell.length_b   1.000
_cell.length_c   1.000
_cell.angle_alpha   90.00
_cell.angle_beta   90.00
_cell.angle_gamma   90.00
#
_symmetry.space_group_name_H-M   'P 1'
#
loop_
_entity.id
_entity.type
_entity.pdbx_description
1 polymer ?
#
loop_
_entity_poly.entity_id
_entity_poly.type
_entity_poly.pdbx_seq_one_letter_code
_entity_poly.pdbx_strand_id
1 'polypeptide(L)' 'MFYVVYGSLRIQFEGRDDVVLNAGDFCIVPKNTMHNPVADAECGIALIETVTTLHTGDTPSPLAKSIDAQLAG' A
#
# COMPACT_ATOMS: atom_id res chain seq x y z
N MET A 1 -2.21 2.87 -5.20
CA MET A 1 -1.39 4.10 -5.16
C MET A 1 -1.22 4.51 -3.71
N PHE A 2 0.00 4.89 -3.32
CA PHE A 2 0.32 5.37 -1.99
C PHE A 2 0.58 6.87 -2.04
N TYR A 3 -0.01 7.64 -1.13
CA TYR A 3 0.29 9.05 -0.90
C TYR A 3 0.64 9.25 0.57
N VAL A 4 1.74 9.94 0.87
CA VAL A 4 2.19 10.15 2.24
C VAL A 4 1.61 11.45 2.77
N VAL A 5 0.80 11.36 3.82
CA VAL A 5 0.20 12.50 4.51
C VAL A 5 1.20 13.11 5.51
N TYR A 6 1.90 12.27 6.26
CA TYR A 6 2.98 12.65 7.17
C TYR A 6 3.96 11.48 7.37
N GLY A 7 5.18 11.78 7.81
CA GLY A 7 6.22 10.78 8.02
C GLY A 7 6.96 10.42 6.72
N SER A 8 7.55 9.22 6.70
CA SER A 8 8.32 8.70 5.58
C SER A 8 7.97 7.22 5.35
N LEU A 9 7.75 6.85 4.09
CA LEU A 9 7.46 5.49 3.67
C LEU A 9 8.49 5.03 2.66
N ARG A 10 9.05 3.84 2.85
CA ARG A 10 9.91 3.17 1.87
C ARG A 10 9.14 2.02 1.22
N ILE A 11 8.98 2.06 -0.09
CA ILE A 11 8.35 0.98 -0.86
C ILE A 11 9.45 0.16 -1.52
N GLN A 12 9.61 -1.07 -1.05
CA GLN A 12 10.54 -2.02 -1.63
C GLN A 12 9.88 -2.72 -2.80
N PHE A 13 10.63 -2.97 -3.87
CA PHE A 13 10.15 -3.68 -5.05
C PHE A 13 11.06 -4.85 -5.36
N GLU A 14 10.48 -5.95 -5.84
CA GLU A 14 11.28 -7.09 -6.28
C GLU A 14 12.11 -6.73 -7.53
N GLY A 15 13.42 -6.92 -7.47
CA GLY A 15 14.34 -6.71 -8.60
C GLY A 15 14.59 -5.24 -8.98
N ARG A 16 14.27 -4.28 -8.09
CA ARG A 16 14.46 -2.83 -8.33
C ARG A 16 14.81 -2.12 -7.04
N ASP A 17 15.37 -0.92 -7.17
CA ASP A 17 15.66 -0.08 -6.02
C ASP A 17 14.39 0.34 -5.27
N ASP A 18 14.54 0.49 -3.95
CA ASP A 18 13.50 1.01 -3.06
C ASP A 18 13.13 2.45 -3.43
N VAL A 19 11.85 2.78 -3.31
CA VAL A 19 11.34 4.15 -3.45
C VAL A 19 11.08 4.74 -2.07
N VAL A 20 11.70 5.87 -1.75
CA VAL A 20 11.44 6.61 -0.50
C VAL A 20 10.48 7.76 -0.80
N LEU A 21 9.41 7.84 -0.01
CA LEU A 21 8.37 8.87 -0.09
C LEU A 21 8.34 9.64 1.23
N ASN A 22 8.40 10.96 1.13
CA ASN A 22 8.17 11.88 2.26
C ASN A 22 6.76 12.45 2.18
N ALA A 23 6.35 13.19 3.21
CA ALA A 23 5.06 13.89 3.21
C ALA A 23 4.85 14.72 1.92
N GLY A 24 3.72 14.49 1.25
CA GLY A 24 3.38 15.09 -0.05
C GLY A 24 3.77 14.25 -1.27
N ASP A 25 4.64 13.25 -1.12
CA ASP A 25 5.02 12.36 -2.22
C ASP A 25 3.97 11.28 -2.44
N PHE A 26 3.90 10.78 -3.68
CA PHE A 26 3.08 9.63 -4.03
C PHE A 26 3.84 8.62 -4.90
N CYS A 27 3.43 7.37 -4.82
CA CYS A 27 3.90 6.29 -5.68
C CYS A 27 2.72 5.50 -6.25
N ILE A 28 2.74 5.30 -7.56
CA ILE A 28 1.85 4.37 -8.24
C ILE A 28 2.57 3.03 -8.34
N VAL A 29 2.01 2.01 -7.68
CA VAL A 29 2.46 0.63 -7.87
C VAL A 29 1.78 0.06 -9.12
N PRO A 30 2.54 -0.37 -10.14
CA PRO A 30 1.95 -0.98 -11.32
C PRO A 30 1.20 -2.27 -10.96
N LYS A 31 0.17 -2.61 -11.74
CA LYS A 31 -0.59 -3.85 -11.55
C LYS A 31 0.35 -5.07 -11.59
N ASN A 32 0.07 -6.06 -10.74
CA ASN A 32 0.85 -7.31 -10.61
C ASN A 32 2.32 -7.09 -10.19
N THR A 33 2.64 -5.97 -9.53
CA THR A 33 3.99 -5.71 -9.00
C THR A 33 4.05 -6.10 -7.54
N MET A 34 4.96 -7.02 -7.20
CA MET A 34 5.30 -7.33 -5.81
C MET A 34 6.01 -6.15 -5.18
N HIS A 35 5.48 -5.70 -4.04
CA HIS A 35 6.01 -4.57 -3.30
C HIS A 35 5.78 -4.75 -1.80
N ASN A 36 6.62 -4.10 -0.99
CA ASN A 36 6.54 -4.13 0.46
C ASN A 36 6.67 -2.70 1.02
N PRO A 37 5.57 -2.07 1.51
CA PRO A 37 5.63 -0.78 2.18
C PRO A 37 6.18 -0.91 3.61
N VAL A 38 7.27 -0.19 3.91
CA VAL A 38 7.96 -0.21 5.21
C VAL A 38 8.08 1.20 5.76
N ALA A 39 7.71 1.39 7.02
CA ALA A 39 7.90 2.63 7.75
C ALA A 39 8.72 2.36 9.02
N ASP A 40 9.88 3.01 9.15
CA ASP A 40 10.77 2.86 10.32
C ASP A 40 10.26 3.65 11.54
N ALA A 41 9.41 4.65 11.31
CA ALA A 41 8.72 5.45 12.31
C ALA A 41 7.24 5.60 11.94
N GLU A 42 6.44 6.22 12.81
CA GLU A 42 5.03 6.48 12.52
C GLU A 42 4.86 7.28 11.23
N CYS A 43 4.00 6.79 10.34
CA CYS A 43 3.75 7.34 9.02
C CYS A 43 2.27 7.24 8.69
N GLY A 44 1.69 8.34 8.19
CA GLY A 44 0.31 8.38 7.73
C GLY A 44 0.25 8.33 6.21
N ILE A 45 -0.52 7.40 5.67
CA ILE A 45 -0.72 7.28 4.21
C ILE A 45 -2.20 7.34 3.83
N ALA A 46 -2.46 7.88 2.64
CA ALA A 46 -3.69 7.63 1.92
C ALA A 46 -3.42 6.56 0.86
N LEU A 47 -4.06 5.40 1.01
CA LEU A 47 -4.03 4.32 0.04
C LEU A 47 -5.25 4.45 -0.88
N ILE A 48 -4.98 4.66 -2.17
CA ILE A 48 -6.02 4.70 -3.21
C ILE A 48 -5.87 3.46 -4.07
N GLU A 49 -6.84 2.57 -3.99
CA GLU A 49 -6.88 1.32 -4.74
C GLU A 49 -8.29 1.04 -5.29
N THR A 50 -8.36 0.14 -6.27
CA THR A 50 -9.66 -0.35 -6.73
C THR A 50 -10.27 -1.26 -5.66
N VAL A 51 -11.60 -1.30 -5.56
CA VAL A 51 -12.33 -2.15 -4.60
C VAL A 51 -12.07 -3.65 -4.79
N THR A 52 -11.37 -4.04 -5.85
CA THR A 52 -11.07 -5.44 -6.20
C THR A 52 -9.63 -5.86 -5.88
N THR A 53 -8.83 -4.98 -5.27
CA THR A 53 -7.40 -5.24 -5.02
C THR A 53 -7.23 -6.05 -3.74
N LEU A 54 -6.75 -7.30 -3.85
CA LEU A 54 -6.52 -8.20 -2.71
C LEU A 54 -5.22 -7.81 -1.99
N HIS A 55 -5.30 -7.36 -0.74
CA HIS A 55 -4.17 -6.69 -0.05
C HIS A 55 -3.10 -7.63 0.55
N THR A 56 -3.29 -8.95 0.52
CA THR A 56 -2.40 -9.90 1.25
C THR A 56 -2.13 -11.23 0.55
N GLY A 57 -2.53 -11.40 -0.73
CA GLY A 57 -2.60 -12.76 -1.30
C GLY A 57 -3.54 -13.67 -0.49
N ASP A 58 -3.44 -14.99 -0.67
CA ASP A 58 -4.34 -15.99 -0.07
C ASP A 58 -4.24 -16.16 1.46
N THR A 59 -3.52 -15.29 2.18
CA THR A 59 -3.33 -15.42 3.63
C THR A 59 -4.42 -14.64 4.37
N PRO A 60 -5.34 -15.31 5.11
CA PRO A 60 -6.38 -14.63 5.86
C PRO A 60 -5.75 -13.90 7.05
N SER A 61 -5.89 -12.57 7.09
CA SER A 61 -5.57 -11.76 8.27
C SER A 61 -6.88 -11.31 8.93
N PRO A 62 -6.97 -11.29 10.28
CA PRO A 62 -8.13 -10.74 10.98
C PRO A 62 -8.38 -9.25 10.70
N LEU A 63 -7.40 -8.55 10.11
CA LEU A 63 -7.51 -7.15 9.69
C LEU A 63 -7.94 -6.99 8.22
N ALA A 64 -8.05 -8.08 7.45
CA ALA A 64 -8.45 -8.03 6.05
C ALA A 64 -9.98 -7.93 5.92
N LYS A 65 -10.45 -6.93 5.17
CA LYS A 65 -11.86 -6.84 4.76
C LYS A 65 -12.08 -7.59 3.44
N SER A 66 -13.17 -8.34 3.34
CA SER A 66 -13.56 -8.98 2.09
C SER A 66 -13.97 -7.93 1.03
N ILE A 67 -13.84 -8.28 -0.25
CA ILE A 67 -14.29 -7.46 -1.38
C ILE A 67 -15.78 -7.10 -1.21
N ASP A 68 -16.61 -8.06 -0.82
CA ASP A 68 -18.03 -7.83 -0.58
C ASP A 68 -18.28 -6.77 0.51
N ALA A 69 -17.48 -6.76 1.57
CA ALA A 69 -17.56 -5.76 2.63
C ALA A 69 -17.04 -4.38 2.19
N GLN A 70 -16.13 -4.32 1.21
CA GLN A 70 -15.65 -3.06 0.64
C GLN A 70 -16.67 -2.44 -0.34
N LEU A 71 -17.48 -3.27 -1.02
CA LEU A 71 -18.51 -2.83 -1.96
C LEU A 71 -19.84 -2.45 -1.27
N ALA A 72 -20.05 -2.86 -0.02
CA ALA A 72 -21.32 -2.73 0.67
C ALA A 72 -21.67 -1.31 1.18
N GLY A 73 -20.72 -0.36 1.16
CA GLY A 73 -20.96 1.07 1.44
C GLY A 73 -21.40 1.38 2.87
#